data_AF-A0A962K923-F1
#
_entry.id   AF-A0A962K923-F1
#
_cell.length_a   1.000
_cell.length_b   1.000
_cell.length_c   1.000
_cell.angle_alpha   90.00
_cell.angle_beta   90.00
_cell.angle_gamma   90.00
#
_symmetry.space_group_name_H-M   'P 1'
#
loop_
_entity.id
_entity.type
_entity.pdbx_description
1 polymer ?
#
loop_
_entity_poly.entity_id
_entity_poly.type
_entity_poly.pdbx_seq_one_letter_code
_entity_poly.pdbx_strand_id
1 'polypeptide(L)'
;MKKVLLMFGLVFWLPLQAMAIDVAEIVARANHAAYYQGQDGKARVQMTIVDAQGRERAREFIILRRNDDGATDAGQKIYVYFNRPAD
;
A
#
# COMPACT_ATOMS: atom_id res chain seq x y z
N MET A 1 53.94 18.94 -8.05
CA MET A 1 52.86 18.74 -7.05
C MET A 1 51.53 19.41 -7.41
N LYS A 2 51.45 20.31 -8.41
CA LYS A 2 50.18 20.96 -8.83
C LYS A 2 49.32 20.15 -9.83
N LYS A 3 49.87 19.10 -10.46
CA LYS A 3 49.15 18.26 -11.44
C LYS A 3 48.27 17.17 -10.80
N VAL A 4 48.55 16.79 -9.55
CA VAL A 4 47.79 15.75 -8.82
C VAL A 4 46.48 16.32 -8.25
N LEU A 5 46.43 17.63 -7.98
CA LEU A 5 45.24 18.30 -7.45
C LEU A 5 44.13 18.53 -8.50
N LEU A 6 44.46 18.40 -9.79
CA LEU A 6 43.51 18.54 -10.89
C LEU A 6 42.71 17.25 -11.16
N MET A 7 43.10 16.13 -10.56
CA MET A 7 42.47 14.83 -10.80
C MET A 7 41.37 14.48 -9.77
N PHE A 8 41.26 15.26 -8.68
CA PHE A 8 40.19 15.10 -7.68
C PHE A 8 38.94 15.95 -7.97
N GLY A 9 39.05 16.98 -8.81
CA GLY A 9 37.94 17.87 -9.16
C GLY A 9 37.02 17.35 -10.27
N LEU A 10 37.43 16.31 -11.01
CA LEU A 10 36.71 15.85 -12.20
C LEU A 10 35.66 14.75 -11.95
N VAL A 11 35.66 14.15 -10.75
CA VAL A 11 34.76 13.02 -10.42
C VAL A 11 33.40 13.47 -9.86
N PHE A 12 33.26 14.75 -9.51
CA PHE A 12 32.06 15.26 -8.83
C PHE A 12 30.94 15.77 -9.73
N TRP A 13 31.04 15.60 -11.06
CA TRP A 13 30.06 16.10 -12.02
C TRP A 13 29.30 15.02 -12.80
N LEU A 14 29.25 13.78 -12.30
CA LEU A 14 28.34 12.79 -12.87
C LEU A 14 26.90 13.18 -12.49
N PRO A 15 26.02 13.51 -13.47
CA PRO A 15 24.62 13.69 -13.17
C PRO A 15 24.09 12.35 -12.64
N LEU A 16 23.69 12.33 -11.38
CA LEU A 16 22.99 11.20 -10.80
C LEU A 16 21.63 11.13 -11.50
N GLN A 17 21.52 10.30 -12.53
CA GLN A 17 20.25 10.03 -13.17
C GLN A 17 19.34 9.36 -12.14
N ALA A 18 18.40 10.13 -11.61
CA ALA A 18 17.35 9.60 -10.75
C ALA A 18 16.48 8.68 -11.61
N MET A 19 16.69 7.38 -11.48
CA MET A 19 15.82 6.37 -12.06
C MET A 19 14.52 6.38 -11.27
N ALA A 20 13.46 6.97 -11.86
CA ALA A 20 12.13 6.86 -11.29
C ALA A 20 11.70 5.39 -11.34
N ILE A 21 11.14 4.89 -10.23
CA ILE A 21 10.54 3.55 -10.19
C ILE A 21 9.32 3.49 -11.10
N ASP A 22 9.07 2.33 -11.68
CA ASP A 22 7.94 2.12 -12.58
C ASP A 22 6.60 2.28 -11.83
N VAL A 23 5.57 2.77 -12.53
CA VAL A 23 4.24 2.96 -11.96
C VAL A 23 3.67 1.62 -11.47
N ALA A 24 3.89 0.53 -12.20
CA ALA A 24 3.41 -0.78 -11.77
C ALA A 24 4.10 -1.22 -10.46
N GLU A 25 5.38 -0.90 -10.29
CA GLU A 25 6.10 -1.18 -9.06
C GLU A 25 5.57 -0.36 -7.88
N ILE A 26 5.24 0.92 -8.08
CA ILE A 26 4.59 1.75 -7.05
C ILE A 26 3.28 1.11 -6.60
N VAL A 27 2.43 0.73 -7.56
CA VAL A 27 1.13 0.12 -7.27
C VAL A 27 1.30 -1.20 -6.52
N ALA A 28 2.25 -2.04 -6.94
CA ALA A 28 2.54 -3.31 -6.27
C ALA A 28 2.97 -3.10 -4.81
N ARG A 29 3.93 -2.20 -4.57
CA ARG A 29 4.40 -1.88 -3.21
C ARG A 29 3.30 -1.28 -2.33
N ALA A 30 2.48 -0.39 -2.90
CA ALA A 30 1.36 0.22 -2.18
C ALA A 30 0.30 -0.82 -1.79
N ASN A 31 -0.06 -1.72 -2.71
CA ASN A 31 -1.00 -2.81 -2.44
C ASN A 31 -0.45 -3.79 -1.38
N HIS A 32 0.84 -4.16 -1.48
CA HIS A 32 1.49 -5.00 -0.48
C HIS A 32 1.44 -4.37 0.92
N ALA A 33 1.77 -3.08 1.01
CA ALA A 33 1.74 -2.34 2.27
C ALA A 33 0.32 -2.18 2.84
N ALA A 34 -0.70 -2.03 2.00
CA ALA A 34 -2.07 -1.85 2.43
C ALA A 34 -2.76 -3.16 2.85
N TYR A 35 -2.56 -4.23 2.07
CA TYR A 35 -3.38 -5.44 2.17
C TYR A 35 -2.65 -6.65 2.70
N TYR A 36 -1.32 -6.71 2.65
CA TYR A 36 -0.56 -7.94 2.89
C TYR A 36 0.38 -7.87 4.10
N GLN A 37 0.20 -6.86 4.96
CA GLN A 37 0.87 -6.81 6.25
C GLN A 37 0.35 -7.94 7.16
N GLY A 38 1.21 -8.92 7.45
CA GLY A 38 0.88 -10.08 8.29
C GLY A 38 0.09 -11.18 7.57
N GLN A 39 0.01 -12.36 8.20
CA GLN A 39 -0.67 -13.55 7.67
C GLN A 39 -2.20 -13.44 7.72
N ASP A 40 -2.72 -12.73 8.71
CA ASP A 40 -4.15 -12.47 8.88
C ASP A 40 -4.39 -11.03 9.35
N GLY A 41 -5.65 -10.65 9.49
CA GLY A 41 -6.02 -9.33 9.94
C GLY A 41 -7.43 -9.29 10.48
N LYS A 42 -7.65 -8.37 11.41
CA LYS A 42 -8.97 -8.05 11.96
C LYS A 42 -9.14 -6.54 11.97
N ALA A 43 -10.26 -6.08 11.44
CA ALA A 43 -10.63 -4.67 11.46
C ALA A 43 -12.06 -4.48 11.96
N ARG A 44 -12.29 -3.42 12.74
CA ARG A 44 -13.63 -2.90 13.01
C ARG A 44 -13.82 -1.67 12.14
N VAL A 45 -14.87 -1.66 11.33
CA VAL A 45 -15.12 -0.65 10.31
C VAL A 45 -16.39 0.11 10.64
N GLN A 46 -16.31 1.44 10.57
CA GLN A 46 -17.45 2.34 10.46
C GLN A 46 -17.39 2.96 9.07
N MET A 47 -18.42 2.79 8.27
CA MET A 47 -18.47 3.23 6.88
C MET A 47 -19.69 4.14 6.69
N THR A 48 -19.45 5.33 6.14
CA THR A 48 -20.49 6.24 5.68
C THR A 48 -20.51 6.27 4.16
N ILE A 49 -21.65 5.92 3.57
CA ILE A 49 -21.88 5.97 2.12
C ILE A 49 -22.74 7.20 1.84
N VAL A 50 -22.22 8.13 1.05
CA VAL A 50 -22.90 9.37 0.66
C VAL A 50 -23.22 9.30 -0.83
N ASP A 51 -24.47 9.53 -1.22
CA ASP A 51 -24.86 9.59 -2.63
C ASP A 51 -24.82 11.01 -3.20
N ALA A 52 -25.10 11.14 -4.51
CA ALA A 52 -25.06 12.42 -5.21
C ALA A 52 -26.09 13.45 -4.69
N GLN A 53 -27.12 13.01 -3.98
CA GLN A 53 -28.13 13.87 -3.36
C GLN A 53 -27.80 14.20 -1.89
N GLY A 54 -26.67 13.71 -1.36
CA GLY A 54 -26.24 13.93 0.01
C GLY A 54 -26.93 13.03 1.04
N ARG A 55 -27.63 11.97 0.62
CA ARG A 55 -28.19 11.00 1.57
C ARG A 55 -27.09 10.12 2.11
N GLU A 56 -27.11 9.88 3.41
CA GLU A 56 -26.10 9.07 4.08
C GLU A 56 -26.64 7.70 4.50
N ARG A 57 -25.80 6.68 4.37
CA ARG A 57 -26.01 5.35 4.95
C ARG A 57 -24.79 4.97 5.75
N ALA A 58 -24.99 4.71 7.04
CA ALA A 58 -23.95 4.17 7.90
C ALA A 58 -23.98 2.63 7.92
N ARG A 59 -22.80 2.02 8.00
CA ARG A 59 -22.58 0.60 8.23
C ARG A 59 -21.49 0.41 9.28
N GLU A 60 -21.71 -0.49 10.22
CA GLU A 60 -20.70 -0.94 11.16
C GLU A 60 -20.52 -2.44 10.99
N PHE A 61 -19.28 -2.90 10.81
CA PHE A 61 -18.98 -4.32 10.63
C PHE A 61 -17.56 -4.68 11.05
N ILE A 62 -17.32 -5.97 11.24
CA ILE A 62 -16.00 -6.53 11.49
C ILE A 62 -15.55 -7.29 10.24
N ILE A 63 -14.31 -7.03 9.81
CA ILE A 63 -13.65 -7.82 8.77
C ILE A 63 -12.64 -8.75 9.44
N LEU A 64 -12.71 -10.02 9.08
CA LEU A 64 -11.62 -10.98 9.29
C LEU A 64 -11.02 -11.31 7.93
N ARG A 65 -9.69 -11.17 7.82
CA ARG A 65 -8.92 -11.45 6.62
C ARG A 65 -7.88 -12.51 6.95
N ARG A 66 -7.66 -13.46 6.05
CA ARG A 66 -6.56 -14.42 6.11
C ARG A 66 -5.93 -14.58 4.73
N ASN A 67 -4.61 -14.50 4.65
CA ASN A 67 -3.89 -14.79 3.42
C ASN A 67 -3.80 -16.30 3.21
N ASP A 68 -3.83 -16.72 1.96
CA ASP A 68 -3.48 -18.08 1.59
C ASP A 68 -1.96 -18.28 1.70
N ASP A 69 -1.57 -19.51 1.99
CA ASP A 69 -0.18 -19.90 2.11
C ASP A 69 0.48 -20.07 0.73
N GLY A 70 1.81 -19.94 0.67
CA GLY A 70 2.61 -20.41 -0.46
C GLY A 70 3.06 -19.36 -1.49
N ALA A 71 2.58 -18.11 -1.43
CA ALA A 71 3.12 -17.03 -2.24
C ALA A 71 3.04 -15.66 -1.54
N THR A 72 3.92 -14.74 -1.93
CA THR A 72 3.78 -13.32 -1.57
C THR A 72 2.58 -12.74 -2.32
N ASP A 73 1.77 -11.94 -1.64
CA ASP A 73 0.57 -11.32 -2.21
C ASP A 73 -0.42 -12.33 -2.80
N ALA A 74 -0.51 -13.51 -2.18
CA ALA A 74 -1.41 -14.59 -2.59
C ALA A 74 -2.90 -14.25 -2.43
N GLY A 75 -3.76 -15.22 -2.73
CA GLY A 75 -5.20 -15.12 -2.48
C GLY A 75 -5.52 -14.75 -1.04
N GLN A 76 -6.65 -14.06 -0.84
CA GLN A 76 -7.14 -13.68 0.48
C GLN A 76 -8.55 -14.23 0.71
N LYS A 77 -8.76 -14.77 1.90
CA LYS A 77 -10.09 -15.14 2.40
C LYS A 77 -10.60 -14.01 3.30
N ILE A 78 -11.81 -13.56 3.03
CA ILE A 78 -12.44 -12.45 3.75
C ILE A 78 -13.79 -12.92 4.29
N TYR A 79 -14.00 -12.67 5.58
CA TYR A 79 -15.29 -12.82 6.24
C TYR A 79 -15.72 -11.47 6.80
N VAL A 80 -16.96 -11.08 6.51
CA VAL A 80 -17.54 -9.80 6.97
C VAL A 80 -18.74 -10.10 7.84
N TYR A 81 -18.77 -9.52 9.03
CA TYR A 81 -19.87 -9.63 9.97
C TYR A 81 -20.46 -8.25 10.24
N PHE A 82 -21.73 -8.05 9.90
CA PHE A 82 -22.41 -6.76 10.03
C PHE A 82 -22.98 -6.57 11.44
N ASN A 83 -22.50 -5.52 12.11
CA ASN A 83 -22.96 -5.12 13.44
C ASN A 83 -24.21 -4.25 13.34
N ARG A 84 -24.23 -3.24 12.45
CA ARG A 84 -25.35 -2.30 12.29
C ARG A 84 -25.47 -1.75 10.85
N PRO A 85 -26.70 -1.69 10.27
CA PRO A 85 -27.83 -2.54 10.64
C PRO A 85 -27.38 -4.01 10.57
N ALA A 86 -27.95 -4.86 11.42
CA ALA A 86 -27.70 -6.29 11.30
C ALA A 86 -28.27 -6.78 9.96
N ASP A 87 -27.57 -7.73 9.34
CA ASP A 87 -28.03 -8.42 8.14
C ASP A 87 -29.24 -9.32 8.42
#